data_AF-A0A354YJ52-F1
#
_entry.id   AF-A0A354YJ52-F1
#
_cell.length_a   1.000
_cell.length_b   1.000
_cell.length_c   1.000
_cell.angle_alpha   90.00
_cell.angle_beta   90.00
_cell.angle_gamma   90.00
#
_symmetry.space_group_name_H-M   'P 1'
#
loop_
_entity.id
_entity.type
_entity.pdbx_description
1 polymer ?
#
loop_
_entity_poly.entity_id
_entity_poly.type
_entity_poly.pdbx_seq_one_letter_code
_entity_poly.pdbx_strand_id
1 'polypeptide(L)'
;MQQGLSLIELLIVLAVTGILAAIAYPSYSDQLRRAARSEVVGLLHDAALRLERHRVRTGQYAEGDLVLPEGTRYYSLQAQRDSDTFTLRARRLPHGLMAQDGCGDFQLDQAGVQHNPGAVEHSTHCWGS
;
A
#
# COMPACT_ATOMS: atom_id res chain seq x y z
N MET A 1 -50.48 8.45 -20.10
CA MET A 1 -49.70 8.49 -21.36
C MET A 1 -48.26 8.19 -21.00
N GLN A 2 -47.72 7.04 -21.38
CA GLN A 2 -46.30 6.71 -21.16
C GLN A 2 -45.48 7.35 -22.27
N GLN A 3 -44.69 8.36 -21.91
CA GLN A 3 -43.69 8.94 -22.81
C GLN A 3 -42.52 7.95 -22.86
N GLY A 4 -42.38 7.25 -23.98
CA GLY A 4 -41.27 6.32 -24.21
C GLY A 4 -40.02 7.10 -24.62
N LEU A 5 -38.87 6.75 -24.01
CA LEU A 5 -37.56 7.23 -24.43
C LEU A 5 -37.31 6.91 -25.91
N SER A 6 -36.71 7.84 -26.65
CA SER A 6 -36.31 7.56 -28.03
C SER A 6 -34.99 6.77 -28.09
N LEU A 7 -34.81 6.00 -29.15
CA LEU A 7 -33.60 5.19 -29.35
C LEU A 7 -32.35 6.07 -29.47
N ILE A 8 -32.48 7.27 -30.06
CA ILE A 8 -31.37 8.23 -30.18
C ILE A 8 -30.99 8.85 -28.85
N GLU A 9 -31.97 9.09 -27.98
CA GLU A 9 -31.76 9.65 -26.65
C GLU A 9 -31.04 8.65 -25.74
N LEU A 10 -31.38 7.36 -25.84
CA LEU A 10 -30.63 6.29 -25.17
C LEU A 10 -29.18 6.20 -25.68
N LEU A 11 -28.96 6.33 -27.00
CA LEU A 11 -27.62 6.29 -27.59
C LEU A 11 -26.76 7.46 -27.11
N ILE A 12 -27.32 8.66 -26.99
CA ILE A 12 -26.61 9.83 -26.47
C ILE A 12 -26.28 9.63 -24.99
N VAL A 13 -27.22 9.13 -24.17
CA VAL A 13 -26.97 8.84 -22.75
C VAL A 13 -25.86 7.82 -22.57
N LEU A 14 -25.87 6.72 -23.34
CA LEU A 14 -24.82 5.71 -23.29
C LEU A 14 -23.46 6.26 -23.73
N ALA A 15 -23.44 7.08 -24.78
CA ALA A 15 -22.22 7.74 -25.25
C ALA A 15 -21.60 8.64 -24.17
N VAL A 16 -22.40 9.51 -23.55
CA VAL A 16 -21.94 10.41 -22.48
C VAL A 16 -21.50 9.60 -21.24
N THR A 17 -22.28 8.59 -20.84
CA THR A 17 -21.94 7.75 -19.67
C THR A 17 -20.64 6.98 -19.90
N GLY A 18 -20.40 6.47 -21.11
CA GLY A 18 -19.14 5.81 -21.48
C GLY A 18 -17.93 6.74 -21.38
N ILE A 19 -18.05 7.98 -21.84
CA ILE A 19 -16.98 9.00 -21.74
C ILE A 19 -16.68 9.31 -20.27
N LEU A 20 -17.72 9.51 -19.45
CA LEU A 20 -17.55 9.80 -18.03
C LEU A 20 -16.91 8.62 -17.29
N ALA A 21 -17.35 7.39 -17.57
CA ALA A 21 -16.79 6.18 -16.96
C ALA A 21 -15.29 6.00 -17.28
N ALA A 22 -14.88 6.31 -18.52
CA ALA A 22 -13.49 6.20 -18.96
C ALA A 22 -12.54 7.13 -18.19
N ILE A 23 -13.01 8.30 -17.74
CA ILE A 23 -12.20 9.27 -16.97
C ILE A 23 -12.28 8.97 -15.46
N ALA A 24 -13.48 8.69 -14.97
CA ALA A 24 -13.73 8.53 -13.53
C ALA A 24 -13.07 7.27 -12.95
N TYR A 25 -13.12 6.15 -13.67
CA TYR A 25 -12.61 4.86 -13.19
C TYR A 25 -11.10 4.83 -12.90
N PRO A 26 -10.19 5.25 -13.82
CA PRO A 26 -8.76 5.24 -13.53
C PRO A 26 -8.39 6.17 -12.37
N SER A 27 -9.01 7.35 -12.29
CA SER A 27 -8.75 8.34 -11.23
C SER A 27 -9.04 7.81 -9.83
N TYR A 28 -10.15 7.08 -9.65
CA TYR A 28 -10.49 6.47 -8.36
C TYR A 28 -9.50 5.39 -7.93
N SER A 29 -9.04 4.56 -8.87
CA SER A 29 -8.09 3.49 -8.58
C SER A 29 -6.73 4.02 -8.07
N ASP A 30 -6.28 5.16 -8.60
CA ASP A 30 -5.01 5.78 -8.17
C ASP A 30 -5.10 6.40 -6.78
N GLN A 31 -6.25 6.96 -6.40
CA GLN A 31 -6.47 7.47 -5.05
C GLN A 31 -6.40 6.34 -4.02
N LEU A 32 -6.99 5.19 -4.32
CA LEU A 32 -6.90 4.01 -3.47
C LEU A 32 -5.47 3.48 -3.36
N ARG A 33 -4.69 3.46 -4.45
CA ARG A 33 -3.27 3.07 -4.40
C ARG A 33 -2.45 4.02 -3.53
N ARG A 34 -2.65 5.34 -3.67
CA ARG A 34 -1.97 6.35 -2.83
C ARG A 34 -2.30 6.15 -1.34
N ALA A 35 -3.58 5.93 -1.03
CA ALA A 35 -4.01 5.63 0.34
C ALA A 35 -3.34 4.34 0.86
N ALA A 36 -3.33 3.26 0.07
CA ALA A 36 -2.69 2.00 0.43
C ALA A 36 -1.17 2.14 0.69
N ARG A 37 -0.47 2.96 -0.11
CA ARG A 37 0.94 3.31 0.11
C ARG A 37 1.14 4.05 1.43
N SER A 38 0.30 5.06 1.73
CA SER A 38 0.39 5.78 3.00
C SER A 38 0.10 4.88 4.22
N GLU A 39 -0.84 3.95 4.08
CA GLU A 39 -1.20 3.00 5.13
C GLU A 39 -0.05 2.05 5.44
N VAL A 40 0.59 1.46 4.41
CA VAL A 40 1.71 0.53 4.62
C VAL A 40 2.96 1.24 5.15
N VAL A 41 3.22 2.47 4.71
CA VAL A 41 4.31 3.30 5.25
C VAL A 41 4.06 3.57 6.74
N GLY A 42 2.84 3.95 7.12
CA GLY A 42 2.48 4.14 8.53
C GLY A 42 2.65 2.86 9.36
N LEU A 43 2.23 1.71 8.81
CA LEU A 43 2.39 0.41 9.46
C LEU A 43 3.86 0.03 9.70
N LEU A 44 4.75 0.30 8.73
CA LEU A 44 6.18 0.04 8.89
C LEU A 44 6.80 0.91 9.99
N HIS A 45 6.43 2.19 10.05
CA HIS A 45 6.92 3.09 11.10
C HIS A 45 6.36 2.71 12.48
N ASP A 46 5.10 2.30 12.60
CA ASP A 46 4.55 1.80 13.87
C ASP A 46 5.29 0.53 14.33
N ALA A 47 5.52 -0.41 13.41
CA ALA A 47 6.27 -1.63 13.70
C ALA A 47 7.72 -1.33 14.12
N ALA A 48 8.40 -0.39 13.45
CA ALA A 48 9.75 0.04 13.83
C ALA A 48 9.76 0.65 15.25
N LEU A 49 8.83 1.56 15.55
CA LEU A 49 8.72 2.15 16.89
C LEU A 49 8.41 1.11 17.99
N ARG A 50 7.66 0.05 17.68
CA ARG A 50 7.45 -1.08 18.60
C ARG A 50 8.74 -1.85 18.85
N LEU A 51 9.53 -2.11 17.82
CA LEU A 51 10.83 -2.77 17.92
C LEU A 51 11.83 -1.94 18.71
N GLU A 52 11.90 -0.63 18.48
CA GLU A 52 12.77 0.26 19.26
C GLU A 52 12.42 0.26 20.75
N ARG A 53 11.12 0.40 21.07
CA ARG A 53 10.66 0.31 22.46
C ARG A 53 10.95 -1.05 23.07
N HIS A 54 10.88 -2.11 22.28
CA HIS A 54 11.20 -3.45 22.73
C HIS A 54 12.69 -3.57 23.09
N ARG A 55 13.58 -3.14 22.20
CA ARG A 55 15.03 -3.12 22.44
C ARG A 55 15.39 -2.31 23.69
N VAL A 56 14.74 -1.18 23.93
CA VAL A 56 14.98 -0.39 25.16
C VAL A 56 14.66 -1.19 26.43
N ARG A 57 13.67 -2.09 26.40
CA ARG A 57 13.29 -2.91 27.57
C ARG A 57 14.12 -4.19 27.71
N THR A 58 14.46 -4.84 26.60
CA THR A 58 15.07 -6.18 26.60
C THR A 58 16.55 -6.19 26.25
N GLY A 59 17.09 -5.07 25.75
CA GLY A 59 18.44 -4.93 25.25
C GLY A 59 18.65 -5.39 23.80
N GLN A 60 17.67 -6.07 23.19
CA GLN A 60 17.82 -6.67 21.85
C GLN A 60 16.50 -6.76 21.08
N TYR A 61 16.57 -6.87 19.74
CA TYR A 61 15.36 -7.03 18.91
C TYR A 61 14.90 -8.48 18.79
N ALA A 62 15.75 -9.52 18.79
CA ALA A 62 15.36 -10.89 18.41
C ALA A 62 14.35 -11.58 19.36
N GLU A 63 14.58 -11.51 20.68
CA GLU A 63 13.83 -12.31 21.66
C GLU A 63 12.55 -11.63 22.17
N GLY A 64 11.62 -12.42 22.73
CA GLY A 64 10.47 -11.94 23.49
C GLY A 64 9.13 -11.88 22.72
N ASP A 65 8.04 -11.87 23.49
CA ASP A 65 6.66 -11.78 22.99
C ASP A 65 6.34 -10.34 22.57
N LEU A 66 6.73 -9.99 21.35
CA LEU A 66 6.37 -8.73 20.71
C LEU A 66 5.37 -9.00 19.59
N VAL A 67 4.15 -8.51 19.78
CA VAL A 67 3.11 -8.55 18.75
C VAL A 67 3.27 -7.37 17.80
N LEU A 68 3.62 -7.68 16.55
CA LEU A 68 3.63 -6.73 15.45
C LEU A 68 2.34 -6.86 14.63
N PRO A 69 1.91 -5.78 13.93
CA PRO A 69 0.81 -5.86 12.98
C PRO A 69 1.08 -6.91 11.90
N GLU A 70 0.09 -7.70 11.51
CA GLU A 70 0.27 -8.70 10.45
C GLU A 70 0.39 -8.07 9.05
N GLY A 71 -0.14 -6.85 8.88
CA GLY A 71 -0.17 -6.18 7.59
C GLY A 71 -1.37 -5.24 7.44
N THR A 72 -1.63 -4.85 6.20
CA THR A 72 -2.80 -4.07 5.77
C THR A 72 -3.69 -4.92 4.85
N ARG A 73 -4.75 -4.34 4.30
CA ARG A 73 -5.56 -4.98 3.26
C ARG A 73 -4.77 -5.45 2.04
N TYR A 74 -3.65 -4.79 1.72
CA TYR A 74 -2.91 -5.02 0.47
C TYR A 74 -1.48 -5.51 0.67
N TYR A 75 -0.98 -5.51 1.90
CA TYR A 75 0.38 -5.89 2.24
C TYR A 75 0.42 -6.80 3.46
N SER A 76 1.27 -7.83 3.44
CA SER A 76 1.65 -8.60 4.62
C SER A 76 2.97 -8.09 5.19
N LEU A 77 3.04 -7.85 6.50
CA LEU A 77 4.27 -7.48 7.18
C LEU A 77 5.11 -8.71 7.48
N GLN A 78 6.42 -8.58 7.28
CA GLN A 78 7.41 -9.56 7.69
C GLN A 78 8.53 -8.86 8.42
N ALA A 79 8.89 -9.38 9.58
CA ALA A 79 9.95 -8.85 10.41
C ALA A 79 11.05 -9.90 10.52
N GLN A 80 12.23 -9.59 9.99
CA GLN A 80 13.46 -10.30 10.30
C GLN A 80 14.16 -9.53 11.42
N ARG A 81 14.43 -10.20 12.55
CA ARG A 81 14.94 -9.58 13.78
C ARG A 81 16.17 -10.35 14.23
N ASP A 82 17.26 -9.64 14.48
CA ASP A 82 18.49 -10.15 15.11
C ASP A 82 18.71 -9.44 16.44
N SER A 83 19.85 -9.64 17.12
CA SER A 83 20.12 -8.98 18.40
C SER A 83 20.06 -7.45 18.28
N ASP A 84 20.76 -6.92 17.27
CA ASP A 84 21.02 -5.48 17.13
C ASP A 84 20.46 -4.86 15.85
N THR A 85 19.88 -5.67 14.97
CA THR A 85 19.35 -5.22 13.68
C THR A 85 17.95 -5.78 13.45
N PHE A 86 17.18 -5.09 12.61
CA PHE A 86 15.95 -5.65 12.08
C PHE A 86 15.73 -5.18 10.64
N THR A 87 14.95 -5.96 9.91
CA THR A 87 14.43 -5.56 8.60
C THR A 87 12.94 -5.85 8.59
N LEU A 88 12.15 -4.80 8.43
CA LEU A 88 10.72 -4.86 8.21
C LEU A 88 10.47 -4.80 6.70
N ARG A 89 9.74 -5.79 6.18
CA ARG A 89 9.34 -5.85 4.78
C ARG A 89 7.84 -6.05 4.69
N ALA A 90 7.15 -5.08 4.10
CA ALA A 90 5.77 -5.20 3.70
C ALA A 90 5.70 -5.74 2.26
N ARG A 91 5.34 -7.01 2.12
CA ARG A 91 5.16 -7.68 0.82
C ARG A 91 3.76 -7.46 0.30
N ARG A 92 3.61 -7.13 -0.98
CA ARG A 92 2.30 -7.02 -1.63
C ARG A 92 1.58 -8.36 -1.65
N LEU A 93 0.29 -8.34 -1.33
CA LEU A 93 -0.55 -9.53 -1.44
C LEU A 93 -0.82 -9.84 -2.93
N PRO A 94 -0.81 -11.14 -3.32
CA PRO A 94 -1.07 -11.53 -4.70
C PRO A 94 -2.53 -11.23 -5.07
N HIS A 95 -2.76 -10.84 -6.32
CA HIS A 95 -4.10 -10.57 -6.89
C HIS A 95 -4.87 -9.39 -6.24
N GLY A 96 -4.18 -8.48 -5.54
CA GLY A 96 -4.77 -7.25 -4.99
C GLY A 96 -4.53 -6.00 -5.86
N LEU A 97 -5.17 -4.88 -5.48
CA LEU A 97 -5.01 -3.56 -6.13
C LEU A 97 -3.52 -3.14 -6.26
N MET A 98 -2.70 -3.52 -5.29
CA MET A 98 -1.28 -3.17 -5.21
C MET A 98 -0.37 -4.18 -5.91
N ALA A 99 -0.86 -5.32 -6.41
CA ALA A 99 -0.02 -6.39 -6.95
C ALA A 99 0.86 -5.96 -8.13
N GLN A 100 0.40 -4.98 -8.92
CA GLN A 100 1.14 -4.38 -10.04
C GLN A 100 1.53 -2.92 -9.76
N ASP A 101 1.49 -2.50 -8.51
CA ASP A 101 1.88 -1.14 -8.16
C ASP A 101 3.36 -0.90 -8.44
N GLY A 102 3.69 0.24 -9.06
CA GLY A 102 5.07 0.56 -9.43
C GLY A 102 6.01 0.71 -8.23
N CYS A 103 5.51 0.99 -7.02
CA CYS A 103 6.35 1.22 -5.85
C CYS A 103 6.94 -0.05 -5.21
N GLY A 104 6.63 -1.24 -5.70
CA GLY A 104 7.26 -2.41 -5.12
C GLY A 104 6.65 -2.86 -3.80
N ASP A 105 7.37 -3.76 -3.16
CA ASP A 105 7.28 -3.98 -1.73
C ASP A 105 7.90 -2.78 -1.00
N PHE A 106 7.57 -2.61 0.28
CA PHE A 106 8.15 -1.56 1.11
C PHE A 106 9.05 -2.19 2.17
N GLN A 107 10.24 -1.65 2.37
CA GLN A 107 11.20 -2.15 3.33
C GLN A 107 11.82 -1.02 4.16
N LEU A 108 11.90 -1.23 5.48
CA LEU A 108 12.49 -0.31 6.45
C LEU A 108 13.41 -1.10 7.39
N ASP A 109 14.60 -0.57 7.66
CA ASP A 109 15.53 -1.14 8.65
C ASP A 109 15.66 -0.28 9.91
N GLN A 110 16.45 -0.75 10.88
CA GLN A 110 16.69 -0.04 12.15
C GLN A 110 17.39 1.32 11.99
N ALA A 111 18.09 1.54 10.87
CA ALA A 111 18.74 2.81 10.58
C ALA A 111 17.79 3.82 9.91
N GLY A 112 16.54 3.43 9.67
CA GLY A 112 15.56 4.24 8.96
C GLY A 112 15.78 4.23 7.43
N VAL A 113 16.61 3.33 6.91
CA VAL A 113 16.84 3.22 5.47
C VAL A 113 15.60 2.62 4.83
N GLN A 114 15.05 3.36 3.89
CA GLN A 114 13.87 3.01 3.12
C GLN A 114 14.30 2.37 1.79
N HIS A 115 13.69 1.25 1.43
CA HIS A 115 13.96 0.56 0.18
C HIS A 115 12.69 -0.03 -0.40
N ASN A 116 12.61 -0.12 -1.73
CA ASN A 116 11.45 -0.65 -2.44
C ASN A 116 11.80 -1.87 -3.31
N PRO A 117 11.87 -3.08 -2.73
CA PRO A 117 12.14 -4.28 -3.51
C PRO A 117 11.08 -4.52 -4.59
N GLY A 118 11.53 -4.76 -5.84
CA GLY A 118 10.63 -5.01 -6.95
C GLY A 118 9.79 -3.80 -7.35
N ALA A 119 10.26 -2.58 -7.04
CA ALA A 119 9.79 -1.37 -7.69
C ALA A 119 10.22 -1.32 -9.15
N VAL A 120 9.43 -0.65 -9.98
CA VAL A 120 9.83 -0.32 -11.34
C VAL A 120 10.88 0.79 -11.31
N GLU A 121 11.76 0.81 -12.31
CA GLU A 121 12.78 1.84 -12.45
C GLU A 121 12.11 3.24 -12.52
N HIS A 122 12.69 4.23 -11.84
CA HIS A 122 12.14 5.58 -11.71
C HIS A 122 10.79 5.71 -10.98
N SER A 123 10.36 4.73 -10.18
CA SER A 123 9.19 4.93 -9.30
C SER A 123 9.46 6.07 -8.31
N THR A 124 8.66 7.14 -8.36
CA THR A 124 8.76 8.29 -7.45
C THR A 124 7.62 8.31 -6.44
N HIS A 125 7.82 9.03 -5.33
CA HIS A 125 6.78 9.34 -4.34
C HIS A 125 6.12 8.12 -3.67
N CYS A 126 6.91 7.09 -3.37
CA CYS A 126 6.41 5.86 -2.76
C CYS A 126 6.24 5.98 -1.23
N TRP A 127 7.18 6.64 -0.53
CA TRP A 127 7.23 6.73 0.93
C TRP A 127 6.60 7.99 1.53
N GLY A 128 6.01 8.85 0.70
CA GLY A 128 5.65 10.22 1.08
C GLY A 128 5.85 11.15 -0.12
N SER A 129 5.33 12.36 0.02
CA SER A 129 5.10 13.37 -1.05
C SER A 129 6.17 13.46 -2.11
#